data_AF-A0A7W2FVF3-F1
#
_entry.id   AF-A0A7W2FVF3-F1
#
_cell.length_a   1.000
_cell.length_b   1.000
_cell.length_c   1.000
_cell.angle_alpha   90.00
_cell.angle_beta   90.00
_cell.angle_gamma   90.00
#
_symmetry.space_group_name_H-M   'P 1'
#
loop_
_entity.id
_entity.type
_entity.pdbx_description
1 polymer ?
#
loop_
_entity_poly.entity_id
_entity_poly.type
_entity_poly.pdbx_seq_one_letter_code
_entity_poly.pdbx_strand_id
1 'polypeptide(L)' 'TPVAGLPPLPAVLVNPGVDVPTPAVFRGLRQKENPPMPADLPGFATPTDCARWLATQRNDLEPPARAAAPVIDSV' A
#
# COMPACT_ATOMS: atom_id res chain seq x y z
N THR A 1 -4.75 -8.05 -20.28
CA THR A 1 -6.03 -7.33 -20.19
C THR A 1 -6.17 -6.74 -18.79
N PRO A 2 -6.87 -5.61 -18.59
CA PRO A 2 -7.13 -5.07 -17.26
C PRO A 2 -7.82 -6.10 -16.34
N VAL A 3 -7.62 -5.97 -15.03
CA VAL A 3 -8.29 -6.82 -14.03
C VAL A 3 -9.79 -6.57 -14.11
N ALA A 4 -10.57 -7.64 -14.27
CA ALA A 4 -12.03 -7.55 -14.33
C ALA A 4 -12.59 -6.97 -13.02
N GLY A 5 -13.52 -6.00 -13.14
CA GLY A 5 -14.14 -5.34 -11.98
C GLY A 5 -13.31 -4.23 -11.34
N LEU A 6 -12.08 -4.00 -11.78
CA LEU A 6 -11.28 -2.86 -11.34
C LEU A 6 -11.55 -1.65 -12.28
N PRO A 7 -12.08 -0.53 -11.77
CA PRO A 7 -12.31 0.66 -12.58
C PRO A 7 -10.96 1.31 -12.94
N PRO A 8 -10.89 2.15 -13.99
CA PRO A 8 -9.73 3.02 -14.18
C PRO A 8 -9.47 3.85 -12.92
N LEU A 9 -8.27 3.77 -12.36
CA LEU A 9 -7.89 4.49 -11.14
C LEU A 9 -6.91 5.62 -11.48
N PRO A 10 -7.34 6.88 -11.49
CA PRO A 10 -6.42 8.01 -11.49
C PRO A 10 -5.61 7.98 -10.19
N ALA A 11 -4.28 7.96 -10.29
CA ALA A 11 -3.39 7.93 -9.14
C ALA A 11 -2.15 8.80 -9.41
N VAL A 12 -1.58 9.33 -8.33
CA VAL A 12 -0.27 10.00 -8.34
C VAL A 12 0.71 9.09 -7.63
N LEU A 13 1.79 8.74 -8.31
CA LEU A 13 2.90 7.98 -7.72
C LEU A 13 4.01 8.96 -7.36
N VAL A 14 4.29 9.09 -6.07
CA VAL A 14 5.37 9.91 -5.55
C VAL A 14 6.59 9.02 -5.29
N ASN A 15 7.76 9.43 -5.77
CA ASN A 15 9.02 8.73 -5.54
C ASN A 15 10.04 9.73 -4.97
N PRO A 16 10.49 9.57 -3.71
CA PRO A 16 11.47 10.47 -3.09
C PRO A 16 12.88 10.39 -3.73
N GLY A 17 13.14 9.44 -4.62
CA GLY A 17 14.42 9.31 -5.32
C GLY A 17 15.56 8.79 -4.45
N VAL A 18 15.25 8.19 -3.29
CA VAL A 18 16.21 7.56 -2.38
C VAL A 18 16.11 6.04 -2.44
N ASP A 19 17.23 5.36 -2.17
CA ASP A 19 17.21 3.91 -2.00
C ASP A 19 16.52 3.52 -0.70
N VAL A 20 15.65 2.51 -0.78
CA VAL A 20 14.96 1.90 0.37
C VAL A 20 15.19 0.39 0.29
N PRO A 21 16.31 -0.12 0.84
CA PRO A 21 16.71 -1.50 0.62
C PRO A 21 15.65 -2.49 1.14
N THR A 22 15.14 -3.34 0.25
CA THR A 22 14.14 -4.38 0.58
C THR A 22 14.53 -5.20 1.82
N PRO A 23 15.78 -5.70 1.97
CA PRO A 23 16.15 -6.47 3.16
C PRO A 23 16.06 -5.66 4.46
N ALA A 24 16.28 -4.34 4.43
CA ALA A 24 16.19 -3.49 5.61
C ALA A 24 14.73 -3.34 6.06
N VAL A 25 13.81 -3.11 5.11
CA VAL A 25 12.37 -3.00 5.40
C VAL A 25 11.81 -4.30 5.97
N PHE A 26 12.13 -5.44 5.34
CA PHE A 26 11.66 -6.75 5.82
C PHE A 26 12.23 -7.13 7.20
N ARG A 27 13.48 -6.75 7.52
CA ARG A 27 14.05 -6.94 8.87
C ARG A 27 13.34 -6.07 9.92
N GLY A 28 12.82 -4.92 9.52
CA GLY A 28 12.06 -4.03 10.41
C GLY A 28 10.63 -4.50 10.71
N LEU A 29 10.10 -5.48 9.96
CA LEU A 29 8.75 -6.01 10.18
C LEU A 29 8.69 -6.81 11.49
N ARG A 30 8.06 -6.21 12.52
CA ARG A 30 7.99 -6.78 13.87
C ARG A 30 6.97 -7.91 14.02
N GLN A 31 5.84 -7.80 13.32
CA GLN A 31 4.77 -8.80 13.32
C GLN A 31 4.63 -9.36 11.91
N LYS A 32 4.83 -10.67 11.76
CA LYS A 32 4.72 -11.39 10.48
C LYS A 32 3.40 -12.12 10.35
N GLU A 33 2.74 -12.36 11.48
CA GLU A 33 1.47 -13.06 11.59
C GLU A 33 0.34 -12.05 11.84
N ASN A 34 -0.01 -11.26 10.82
CA ASN A 34 -1.17 -10.36 10.87
C ASN A 34 -2.47 -11.11 10.50
N PRO A 35 -3.64 -10.73 11.07
CA PRO A 35 -4.93 -11.30 10.67
C PRO A 35 -5.13 -11.23 9.16
N PRO A 36 -5.77 -12.18 8.48
CA PRO A 36 -5.95 -12.10 7.03
C PRO A 36 -6.68 -10.83 6.61
N MET A 37 -6.32 -10.29 5.44
CA MET A 37 -7.13 -9.25 4.79
C MET A 37 -8.48 -9.84 4.34
N PRO A 38 -9.51 -9.02 4.11
CA PRO A 38 -10.79 -9.50 3.58
C PRO A 38 -10.57 -10.35 2.33
N ALA A 39 -11.18 -11.55 2.29
CA ALA A 39 -11.01 -12.48 1.18
C ALA A 39 -11.72 -12.00 -0.09
N ASP A 40 -12.81 -11.26 0.06
CA ASP A 40 -13.64 -10.79 -1.04
C ASP A 40 -13.30 -9.33 -1.38
N LEU A 41 -13.03 -9.07 -2.66
CA LEU A 41 -13.02 -7.70 -3.17
C LEU A 41 -14.45 -7.22 -3.38
N PRO A 42 -14.79 -5.99 -2.94
CA PRO A 42 -16.07 -5.40 -3.30
C PRO A 42 -16.11 -5.07 -4.80
N GLY A 43 -17.32 -5.05 -5.37
CA GLY A 43 -17.53 -4.43 -6.67
C GLY A 43 -17.38 -2.91 -6.57
N PHE A 44 -16.57 -2.31 -7.43
CA PHE A 44 -16.39 -0.87 -7.47
C PHE A 44 -17.21 -0.26 -8.61
N ALA A 45 -18.19 0.59 -8.28
CA ALA A 45 -18.95 1.33 -9.28
C ALA A 45 -18.16 2.54 -9.81
N THR A 46 -17.35 3.16 -8.95
CA THR A 46 -16.54 4.34 -9.27
C THR A 46 -15.09 4.21 -8.74
N PRO A 47 -14.14 4.98 -9.28
CA PRO A 47 -12.79 5.06 -8.72
C PRO A 47 -12.77 5.51 -7.26
N THR A 48 -13.71 6.38 -6.87
CA THR A 48 -13.86 6.86 -5.49
C THR A 48 -14.24 5.73 -4.53
N ASP A 49 -15.08 4.79 -4.95
CA ASP A 49 -15.44 3.63 -4.11
C ASP A 49 -14.22 2.74 -3.86
N CYS A 50 -13.39 2.56 -4.90
CA CYS A 50 -12.12 1.85 -4.77
C CYS A 50 -11.16 2.59 -3.83
N ALA A 51 -11.01 3.90 -3.98
CA ALA A 51 -10.16 4.71 -3.10
C ALA A 51 -10.60 4.65 -1.63
N ARG A 52 -11.92 4.71 -1.35
CA ARG A 52 -12.45 4.56 0.01
C ARG A 52 -12.15 3.19 0.61
N TRP A 53 -12.27 2.13 -0.19
CA TRP A 53 -11.91 0.79 0.25
C TRP A 53 -10.41 0.63 0.47
N LEU A 54 -9.57 1.15 -0.44
CA LEU A 54 -8.10 1.14 -0.29
C LEU A 54 -7.66 1.85 1.00
N ALA A 55 -8.33 2.94 1.39
CA ALA A 55 -8.03 3.67 2.62
C ALA A 55 -8.28 2.86 3.91
N THR A 56 -9.03 1.76 3.86
CA THR A 56 -9.21 0.84 5.00
C THR A 56 -8.25 -0.34 4.97
N GLN A 57 -7.46 -0.46 3.90
CA GLN A 57 -6.45 -1.52 3.77
C GLN A 57 -5.16 -1.10 4.46
N ARG A 58 -4.41 -2.09 4.93
CA ARG A 58 -3.12 -1.88 5.61
C ARG A 58 -1.96 -2.11 4.66
N ASN A 59 -0.85 -1.42 4.93
CA ASN A 59 0.45 -1.74 4.41
C ASN A 59 1.40 -2.03 5.58
N ASP A 60 1.60 -3.30 5.91
CA ASP A 60 2.39 -3.72 7.07
C ASP A 60 3.88 -3.35 6.94
N LEU A 61 4.36 -3.08 5.72
CA LEU A 61 5.74 -2.65 5.45
C LEU A 61 5.90 -1.12 5.48
N GLU A 62 4.83 -0.35 5.56
CA GLU A 62 4.91 1.11 5.64
C GLU A 62 5.66 1.59 6.89
N PRO A 63 5.34 1.13 8.12
CA PRO A 63 6.10 1.55 9.31
C PRO A 63 7.60 1.25 9.25
N PRO A 64 8.08 0.04 8.88
CA PRO A 64 9.50 -0.20 8.75
C PRO A 64 10.14 0.51 7.55
N ALA A 65 9.40 0.81 6.47
CA ALA A 65 9.90 1.62 5.37
C ALA A 65 10.13 3.07 5.81
N ARG A 66 9.18 3.68 6.52
CA ARG A 66 9.31 5.03 7.10
C ARG A 66 10.47 5.10 8.10
N ALA A 67 10.68 4.04 8.90
CA ALA A 67 11.81 3.97 9.82
C ALA A 67 13.17 3.84 9.09
N ALA A 68 13.21 3.10 7.97
CA ALA A 68 14.42 2.93 7.17
C ALA A 68 14.75 4.16 6.31
N ALA A 69 13.73 4.88 5.84
CA ALA A 69 13.84 6.06 4.99
C ALA A 69 12.85 7.15 5.44
N PRO A 70 13.21 7.99 6.44
CA PRO A 70 12.32 9.01 6.99
C PRO A 70 11.80 10.05 5.99
N VAL A 71 12.45 10.22 4.83
CA VAL A 71 11.99 11.10 3.75
C VAL A 71 10.60 10.72 3.21
N ILE A 72 10.17 9.47 3.40
CA ILE A 72 8.82 9.00 3.05
C ILE A 72 7.73 9.82 3.77
N ASP A 73 8.02 10.41 4.94
CA ASP A 73 7.07 11.25 5.68
C ASP A 73 6.89 12.66 5.13
N SER A 74 7.80 13.10 4.26
CA SER A 74 7.89 14.49 3.81
C SER A 74 7.54 14.67 2.33
N VAL A 75 7.00 13.64 1.70
CA VAL A 75 6.60 13.65 0.28
C VAL A 75 5.11 13.56 0.08
#